data_AF-A0A349JFH6-F1
#
_entry.id   AF-A0A349JFH6-F1
#
_cell.length_a   1.000
_cell.length_b   1.000
_cell.length_c   1.000
_cell.angle_alpha   90.00
_cell.angle_beta   90.00
_cell.angle_gamma   90.00
#
_symmetry.space_group_name_H-M   'P 1'
#
loop_
_entity.id
_entity.type
_entity.pdbx_description
1 polymer ?
#
loop_
_entity_poly.entity_id
_entity_poly.type
_entity_poly.pdbx_seq_one_letter_code
_entity_poly.pdbx_strand_id
1 'polypeptide(L)'
;QKLLAYFCLSGLRQIDAALAIVKADLQQVKAADSEDFTSILDGVVLNGRRRELLAARWIVSHLLPERGEKEEVRGKREEVRGKREEVRGERVLNHAELEVANSPVFVESSVIGNDWQGSLFDSVAAKLQLDLVNLTGVPLEIDILRSTKKLELLSSILRKLKDLLEELRLGQVQLTQLSEKMPALLRDLWSATIIDFFGKYYTLPAPETQFFESSQPNLKWRESQGKISVAGNGLEVVPVLLEDADAVAAEILGKIPIALDLFAHLLFEIPLTVDNISCLPGSPPAMQRAEALLENLAIQVASGVMQPLLNNFAYVEEIKQRFYDSKLISTREIERFRNNLSWKYRWDSYFVEPKAIFESRFWLYVLGERGIQRISIYAPRNQELAQLSGWQLALTLVLEARDAIAPRVRAIISLLGTGVVYVLTQVIGRGIGLIGRGVIQGIGNSLQ
;
A
#
# COMPACT_ATOMS: atom_id res chain seq x y z
N GLN A 1 -10.11 34.50 24.73
CA GLN A 1 -10.78 35.16 23.58
C GLN A 1 -9.95 36.31 22.97
N LYS A 2 -9.41 37.28 23.74
CA LYS A 2 -8.58 38.37 23.18
C LYS A 2 -7.28 37.90 22.48
N LEU A 3 -6.57 36.92 23.05
CA LEU A 3 -5.31 36.41 22.47
C LEU A 3 -5.51 35.77 21.08
N LEU A 4 -6.55 34.96 20.94
CA LEU A 4 -6.85 34.22 19.70
C LEU A 4 -7.24 35.17 18.56
N ALA A 5 -7.98 36.24 18.87
CA ALA A 5 -8.29 37.31 17.92
C ALA A 5 -7.02 38.06 17.45
N TYR A 6 -6.06 38.33 18.34
CA TYR A 6 -4.79 38.95 17.97
C TYR A 6 -3.93 38.06 17.05
N PHE A 7 -3.88 36.75 17.31
CA PHE A 7 -3.16 35.80 16.45
C PHE A 7 -3.80 35.66 15.06
N CYS A 8 -5.13 35.59 14.98
CA CYS A 8 -5.84 35.56 13.69
C CYS A 8 -5.64 36.86 12.88
N LEU A 9 -5.63 38.03 13.55
CA LEU A 9 -5.39 39.32 12.89
C LEU A 9 -3.96 39.44 12.35
N SER A 10 -2.98 38.94 13.11
CA SER A 10 -1.58 38.89 12.69
C SER A 10 -1.38 37.91 11.53
N GLY A 11 -2.03 36.75 11.57
CA GLY A 11 -2.02 35.75 10.50
C GLY A 11 -2.63 36.29 9.20
N LEU A 12 -3.75 37.01 9.26
CA LEU A 12 -4.35 37.64 8.08
C LEU A 12 -3.42 38.67 7.44
N ARG A 13 -2.73 39.50 8.23
CA ARG A 13 -1.77 40.48 7.70
C ARG A 13 -0.59 39.82 6.99
N GLN A 14 -0.08 38.70 7.52
CA GLN A 14 0.99 37.93 6.88
C GLN A 14 0.52 37.28 5.56
N ILE A 15 -0.69 36.73 5.53
CA ILE A 15 -1.29 36.15 4.32
C ILE A 15 -1.54 37.23 3.25
N ASP A 16 -2.02 38.41 3.64
CA ASP A 16 -2.25 39.53 2.74
C ASP A 16 -0.93 40.07 2.16
N ALA A 17 0.15 40.12 2.95
CA ALA A 17 1.49 40.49 2.47
C ALA A 17 2.05 39.46 1.46
N ALA A 18 1.91 38.16 1.76
CA ALA A 18 2.31 37.09 0.84
C ALA A 18 1.49 37.12 -0.47
N LEU A 19 0.19 37.42 -0.39
CA LEU A 19 -0.67 37.61 -1.57
C LEU A 19 -0.25 38.80 -2.43
N ALA A 20 0.25 39.87 -1.82
CA ALA A 20 0.74 41.05 -2.55
C ALA A 20 2.00 40.70 -3.35
N ILE A 21 2.93 39.95 -2.76
CA ILE A 21 4.16 39.47 -3.43
C ILE A 21 3.81 38.57 -4.61
N VAL A 22 3.00 37.53 -4.41
CA VAL A 22 2.61 36.59 -5.49
C VAL A 22 1.85 37.29 -6.62
N LYS A 23 1.07 38.34 -6.32
CA LYS A 23 0.40 39.16 -7.35
C LYS A 23 1.38 40.00 -8.16
N ALA A 24 2.43 40.54 -7.53
CA ALA A 24 3.47 41.29 -8.22
C ALA A 24 4.30 40.37 -9.13
N ASP A 25 4.66 39.17 -8.65
CA ASP A 25 5.38 38.16 -9.43
C ASP A 25 4.54 37.69 -10.64
N LEU A 26 3.22 37.50 -10.46
CA LEU A 26 2.30 37.20 -11.56
C LEU A 26 2.18 38.32 -12.60
N GLN A 27 2.37 39.58 -12.20
CA GLN A 27 2.39 40.69 -13.14
C GLN A 27 3.69 40.74 -13.94
N GLN A 28 4.83 40.38 -13.32
CA GLN A 28 6.11 40.26 -14.01
C GLN A 28 6.12 39.10 -15.01
N VAL A 29 5.61 37.92 -14.63
CA VAL A 29 5.52 36.76 -15.53
C VAL A 29 4.56 37.01 -16.71
N LYS A 30 3.51 37.83 -16.51
CA LYS A 30 2.62 38.25 -17.61
C LYS A 30 3.20 39.32 -18.52
N ALA A 31 4.26 40.02 -18.10
CA ALA A 31 4.96 41.02 -18.89
C ALA A 31 6.17 40.45 -19.65
N ALA A 32 6.60 39.22 -19.30
CA ALA A 32 7.63 38.47 -20.01
C ALA A 32 7.01 37.69 -21.19
N ASP A 33 7.75 37.55 -22.29
CA ASP A 33 7.28 37.00 -23.56
C ASP A 33 6.55 35.65 -23.42
N SER A 34 5.38 35.56 -24.03
CA SER A 34 4.37 34.50 -23.82
C SER A 34 4.64 33.18 -24.55
N GLU A 35 5.83 32.99 -25.14
CA GLU A 35 6.18 31.79 -25.91
C GLU A 35 7.16 30.85 -25.18
N ASP A 36 7.72 31.25 -24.04
CA ASP A 36 8.63 30.41 -23.27
C ASP A 36 7.85 29.47 -22.31
N PHE A 37 8.07 28.16 -22.44
CA PHE A 37 7.45 27.13 -21.62
C PHE A 37 7.72 27.32 -20.12
N THR A 38 8.87 27.88 -19.78
CA THR A 38 9.25 28.18 -18.39
C THR A 38 8.38 29.25 -17.76
N SER A 39 8.10 30.34 -18.50
CA SER A 39 7.19 31.43 -18.09
C SER A 39 5.75 30.93 -17.90
N ILE A 40 5.29 30.01 -18.77
CA ILE A 40 3.98 29.37 -18.64
C ILE A 40 3.90 28.53 -17.36
N LEU A 41 4.93 27.72 -17.08
CA LEU A 41 4.99 26.88 -15.89
C LEU A 41 5.05 27.72 -14.61
N ASP A 42 5.85 28.78 -14.58
CA ASP A 42 5.93 29.73 -13.47
C ASP A 42 4.59 30.43 -13.25
N GLY A 43 3.89 30.81 -14.32
CA GLY A 43 2.54 31.38 -14.24
C GLY A 43 1.52 30.40 -13.65
N VAL A 44 1.61 29.12 -14.00
CA VAL A 44 0.73 28.07 -13.43
C VAL A 44 1.03 27.83 -11.96
N VAL A 45 2.32 27.75 -11.57
CA VAL A 45 2.75 27.57 -10.18
C VAL A 45 2.33 28.76 -9.32
N LEU A 46 2.58 29.99 -9.77
CA LEU A 46 2.18 31.21 -9.05
C LEU A 46 0.66 31.36 -8.94
N ASN A 47 -0.10 30.94 -9.96
CA ASN A 47 -1.56 30.88 -9.87
C ASN A 47 -2.05 29.77 -8.90
N GLY A 48 -1.30 28.66 -8.75
CA GLY A 48 -1.49 27.68 -7.70
C GLY A 48 -1.32 28.30 -6.31
N ARG A 49 -0.17 28.91 -6.06
CA ARG A 49 0.17 29.56 -4.80
C ARG A 49 -0.81 30.69 -4.43
N ARG A 50 -1.32 31.44 -5.41
CA ARG A 50 -2.37 32.44 -5.20
C ARG A 50 -3.68 31.81 -4.69
N ARG A 51 -4.09 30.66 -5.24
CA ARG A 51 -5.31 29.95 -4.82
C ARG A 51 -5.18 29.43 -3.39
N GLU A 52 -4.02 28.88 -3.04
CA GLU A 52 -3.72 28.40 -1.68
C GLU A 52 -3.76 29.54 -0.65
N LEU A 53 -3.14 30.68 -0.94
CA LEU A 53 -3.16 31.83 -0.04
C LEU A 53 -4.56 32.45 0.10
N LEU A 54 -5.37 32.44 -0.96
CA LEU A 54 -6.78 32.87 -0.89
C LEU A 54 -7.63 31.90 -0.04
N ALA A 55 -7.39 30.59 -0.16
CA ALA A 55 -8.04 29.58 0.67
C ALA A 55 -7.63 29.72 2.14
N ALA A 56 -6.33 29.88 2.43
CA ALA A 56 -5.83 30.12 3.78
C ALA A 56 -6.42 31.40 4.39
N ARG A 57 -6.49 32.49 3.61
CA ARG A 57 -7.14 33.74 4.03
C ARG A 57 -8.62 33.54 4.36
N TRP A 58 -9.35 32.83 3.52
CA TRP A 58 -10.77 32.53 3.71
C TRP A 58 -11.00 31.73 5.00
N ILE A 59 -10.19 30.70 5.26
CA ILE A 59 -10.25 29.89 6.48
C ILE A 59 -9.98 30.75 7.72
N VAL A 60 -8.90 31.55 7.72
CA VAL A 60 -8.55 32.38 8.88
C VAL A 60 -9.60 33.47 9.12
N SER A 61 -10.23 33.99 8.07
CA SER A 61 -11.33 34.96 8.21
C SER A 61 -12.61 34.37 8.82
N HIS A 62 -12.86 33.06 8.65
CA HIS A 62 -14.01 32.36 9.25
C HIS A 62 -13.78 31.95 10.71
N LEU A 63 -12.53 31.99 11.19
CA LEU A 63 -12.15 31.69 12.58
C LEU A 63 -12.25 32.92 13.49
N LEU A 64 -12.53 34.11 12.94
CA LEU A 64 -12.86 35.30 13.71
C LEU A 64 -14.35 35.27 14.08
N PRO A 65 -14.72 35.34 15.37
CA PRO A 65 -16.12 35.40 15.75
C PRO A 65 -16.74 36.69 15.20
N GLU A 66 -17.82 36.55 14.42
CA GLU A 66 -18.69 37.67 14.04
C GLU A 66 -19.17 38.35 15.33
N ARG A 67 -18.69 39.58 15.56
CA ARG A 67 -19.26 40.45 16.56
C ARG A 67 -20.59 40.92 16.01
N GLY A 68 -21.64 40.13 16.26
CA GLY A 68 -22.99 40.47 15.89
C GLY A 68 -23.39 41.80 16.52
N GLU A 69 -23.56 42.82 15.69
CA GLU A 69 -24.43 43.94 16.01
C GLU A 69 -25.87 43.43 15.96
N LYS A 70 -26.46 43.22 17.14
CA LYS A 70 -27.90 43.34 17.33
C LYS A 70 -28.12 44.29 18.50
N GLU A 71 -28.49 45.51 18.14
CA GLU A 71 -29.13 46.46 19.04
C GLU A 71 -30.44 45.90 19.61
N GLU A 72 -30.74 46.45 20.79
CA GLU A 72 -31.80 46.13 21.73
C GLU A 72 -33.21 46.22 21.16
N VAL A 73 -34.12 45.34 21.62
CA VAL A 73 -35.43 45.77 22.15
C VAL A 73 -35.89 44.83 23.29
N ARG A 74 -35.67 45.33 24.51
CA ARG A 74 -36.50 45.28 25.73
C ARG A 74 -37.89 44.61 25.66
N GLY A 75 -38.20 43.71 26.60
CA GLY A 75 -39.59 43.31 26.85
C GLY A 75 -39.87 42.19 27.88
N LYS A 76 -39.77 42.52 29.17
CA LYS A 76 -40.59 42.08 30.33
C LYS A 76 -41.16 40.62 30.42
N ARG A 77 -40.78 39.97 31.53
CA ARG A 77 -41.63 39.43 32.64
C ARG A 77 -42.58 38.25 32.33
N GLU A 78 -42.37 37.10 32.98
CA GLU A 78 -43.16 36.62 34.15
C GLU A 78 -42.79 35.19 34.60
N GLU A 79 -42.78 35.01 35.92
CA GLU A 79 -42.69 33.75 36.67
C GLU A 79 -44.05 33.06 36.77
N VAL A 80 -44.12 31.72 36.71
CA VAL A 80 -45.07 30.85 37.47
C VAL A 80 -44.43 29.46 37.57
N ARG A 81 -43.85 29.04 38.70
CA ARG A 81 -44.44 28.33 39.86
C ARG A 81 -45.10 26.96 39.55
N GLY A 82 -44.31 25.90 39.73
CA GLY A 82 -44.59 24.78 40.66
C GLY A 82 -45.57 23.67 40.25
N LYS A 83 -45.10 22.42 40.28
CA LYS A 83 -45.48 21.43 41.31
C LYS A 83 -44.68 20.14 41.16
N ARG A 84 -44.43 19.53 42.32
CA ARG A 84 -43.73 18.28 42.60
C ARG A 84 -44.80 17.23 42.87
N GLU A 85 -44.69 16.04 42.30
CA GLU A 85 -45.41 14.85 42.76
C GLU A 85 -44.57 13.60 42.47
N GLU A 86 -44.33 12.82 43.52
CA GLU A 86 -43.71 11.50 43.54
C GLU A 86 -44.79 10.41 43.45
N VAL A 87 -44.40 9.22 42.97
CA VAL A 87 -44.55 7.89 43.61
C VAL A 87 -44.79 6.76 42.58
N ARG A 88 -44.01 5.68 42.76
CA ARG A 88 -44.09 4.29 42.23
C ARG A 88 -43.83 4.11 40.72
N GLY A 89 -42.90 3.30 40.26
CA GLY A 89 -42.12 2.24 40.89
C GLY A 89 -42.26 0.98 40.05
N GLU A 90 -41.26 0.68 39.20
CA GLU A 90 -40.93 -0.70 38.83
C GLU A 90 -39.50 -0.79 38.30
N ARG A 91 -38.76 -1.74 38.88
CA ARG A 91 -37.38 -2.11 38.57
C ARG A 91 -37.35 -2.85 37.23
N VAL A 92 -36.34 -2.61 36.39
CA VAL A 92 -35.37 -3.63 35.94
C VAL A 92 -34.02 -2.95 35.60
N LEU A 93 -33.01 -3.43 36.31
CA LEU A 93 -31.55 -3.30 36.25
C LEU A 93 -30.98 -3.63 34.85
N ASN A 94 -29.82 -3.23 34.33
CA ASN A 94 -28.62 -2.55 34.83
C ASN A 94 -27.74 -2.19 33.61
N HIS A 95 -27.12 -1.01 33.59
CA HIS A 95 -25.78 -0.79 33.02
C HIS A 95 -25.18 0.45 33.68
N ALA A 96 -24.22 0.23 34.59
CA ALA A 96 -23.21 1.18 35.05
C ALA A 96 -21.93 0.35 35.19
N GLU A 97 -20.93 0.56 34.35
CA GLU A 97 -19.85 1.54 34.52
C GLU A 97 -19.01 1.34 35.79
N LEU A 98 -17.74 1.00 35.54
CA LEU A 98 -16.51 1.43 36.21
C LEU A 98 -16.35 1.11 37.71
N GLU A 99 -15.40 0.24 38.05
CA GLU A 99 -14.09 0.72 38.54
C GLU A 99 -13.06 -0.40 38.75
N VAL A 100 -11.86 -0.06 38.31
CA VAL A 100 -10.51 -0.53 38.63
C VAL A 100 -10.37 -1.28 39.97
N ALA A 101 -9.80 -2.49 39.90
CA ALA A 101 -8.98 -3.04 40.98
C ALA A 101 -7.79 -3.81 40.39
N ASN A 102 -6.61 -3.19 40.47
CA ASN A 102 -5.32 -3.82 40.25
C ASN A 102 -5.06 -4.90 41.30
N SER A 103 -4.76 -6.13 40.86
CA SER A 103 -3.82 -7.01 41.56
C SER A 103 -3.20 -7.99 40.55
N PRO A 104 -1.87 -8.18 40.57
CA PRO A 104 -1.17 -9.00 39.60
C PRO A 104 -1.36 -10.46 39.97
N VAL A 105 -2.09 -11.20 39.15
CA VAL A 105 -1.99 -12.66 39.18
C VAL A 105 -0.71 -12.99 38.42
N PHE A 106 0.37 -13.18 39.18
CA PHE A 106 1.53 -13.95 38.74
C PHE A 106 1.02 -15.36 38.43
N VAL A 107 0.74 -15.62 37.16
CA VAL A 107 0.74 -16.98 36.64
C VAL A 107 2.21 -17.31 36.44
N GLU A 108 2.76 -18.08 37.37
CA GLU A 108 4.02 -18.79 37.18
C GLU A 108 3.87 -19.73 35.97
N SER A 109 4.25 -19.26 34.78
CA SER A 109 4.45 -20.12 33.62
C SER A 109 5.82 -20.78 33.76
N SER A 110 5.88 -21.81 34.61
CA SER A 110 7.05 -22.67 34.72
C SER A 110 6.90 -23.86 33.76
N VAL A 111 7.85 -23.94 32.83
CA VAL A 111 8.36 -25.18 32.22
C VAL A 111 7.52 -25.83 31.10
N ILE A 112 7.31 -25.11 30.00
CA ILE A 112 7.49 -25.65 28.63
C ILE A 112 8.23 -24.55 27.86
N GLY A 113 9.47 -24.81 27.44
CA GLY A 113 10.21 -23.86 26.61
C GLY A 113 9.48 -23.65 25.30
N ASN A 114 8.76 -22.53 25.16
CA ASN A 114 8.04 -22.16 23.95
C ASN A 114 9.05 -21.74 22.87
N ASP A 115 9.58 -22.71 22.10
CA ASP A 115 10.24 -22.41 20.83
C ASP A 115 9.19 -22.05 19.77
N TRP A 116 8.54 -20.91 19.98
CA TRP A 116 7.54 -20.35 19.08
C TRP A 116 8.17 -19.99 17.73
N GLN A 117 9.47 -19.71 17.71
CA GLN A 117 10.24 -19.40 16.51
C GLN A 117 10.41 -20.66 15.65
N GLY A 118 10.85 -21.78 16.23
CA GLY A 118 10.87 -23.07 15.55
C GLY A 118 9.51 -23.42 14.96
N SER A 119 8.45 -23.28 15.76
CA SER A 119 7.06 -23.53 15.34
C SER A 119 6.63 -22.63 14.15
N LEU A 120 7.08 -21.37 14.13
CA LEU A 120 6.80 -20.43 13.04
C LEU A 120 7.45 -20.88 11.72
N PHE A 121 8.73 -21.23 11.76
CA PHE A 121 9.46 -21.70 10.58
C PHE A 121 8.91 -23.04 10.08
N ASP A 122 8.57 -23.95 10.98
CA ASP A 122 7.98 -25.25 10.64
C ASP A 122 6.60 -25.08 9.98
N SER A 123 5.80 -24.13 10.45
CA SER A 123 4.50 -23.80 9.83
C SER A 123 4.66 -23.30 8.39
N VAL A 124 5.57 -22.34 8.16
CA VAL A 124 5.86 -21.85 6.79
C VAL A 124 6.43 -22.97 5.92
N ALA A 125 7.33 -23.79 6.45
CA ALA A 125 7.89 -24.92 5.73
C ALA A 125 6.82 -25.95 5.33
N ALA A 126 5.83 -26.21 6.19
CA ALA A 126 4.69 -27.07 5.89
C ALA A 126 3.81 -26.48 4.78
N LYS A 127 3.53 -25.18 4.82
CA LYS A 127 2.76 -24.50 3.77
C LYS A 127 3.47 -24.49 2.42
N LEU A 128 4.80 -24.44 2.39
CA LEU A 128 5.56 -24.54 1.13
C LEU A 128 5.34 -25.87 0.41
N GLN A 129 5.01 -26.95 1.11
CA GLN A 129 4.71 -28.26 0.51
C GLN A 129 3.34 -28.30 -0.20
N LEU A 130 2.51 -27.26 -0.02
CA LEU A 130 1.22 -27.14 -0.69
C LEU A 130 1.39 -26.57 -2.11
N ASP A 131 0.27 -26.26 -2.77
CA ASP A 131 0.33 -25.65 -4.10
C ASP A 131 0.90 -24.22 -4.02
N LEU A 132 1.77 -23.89 -4.97
CA LEU A 132 2.47 -22.60 -5.10
C LEU A 132 2.07 -21.84 -6.37
N VAL A 133 0.89 -22.17 -6.91
CA VAL A 133 0.24 -21.39 -7.98
C VAL A 133 -0.07 -19.99 -7.47
N ASN A 134 0.23 -18.99 -8.28
CA ASN A 134 -0.05 -17.61 -7.94
C ASN A 134 -1.53 -17.25 -8.21
N LEU A 135 -2.27 -16.93 -7.15
CA LEU A 135 -3.68 -16.55 -7.18
C LEU A 135 -3.90 -15.05 -6.89
N THR A 136 -2.83 -14.26 -6.87
CA THR A 136 -2.86 -12.84 -6.45
C THR A 136 -3.41 -11.90 -7.53
N GLY A 137 -3.48 -12.36 -8.78
CA GLY A 137 -3.79 -11.54 -9.95
C GLY A 137 -2.66 -10.60 -10.39
N VAL A 138 -1.50 -10.65 -9.72
CA VAL A 138 -0.30 -9.86 -10.05
C VAL A 138 0.83 -10.83 -10.42
N PRO A 139 1.53 -10.65 -11.55
CA PRO A 139 2.59 -11.57 -11.94
C PRO A 139 3.76 -11.53 -10.94
N LEU A 140 4.26 -12.71 -10.57
CA LEU A 140 5.49 -12.85 -9.77
C LEU A 140 6.60 -13.42 -10.63
N GLU A 141 7.83 -12.97 -10.42
CA GLU A 141 9.01 -13.42 -11.17
C GLU A 141 9.20 -14.94 -11.05
N ILE A 142 8.85 -15.51 -9.89
CA ILE A 142 8.88 -16.95 -9.63
C ILE A 142 7.83 -17.74 -10.43
N ASP A 143 6.84 -17.11 -11.05
CA ASP A 143 5.81 -17.82 -11.83
C ASP A 143 6.34 -18.44 -13.11
N ILE A 144 7.53 -18.03 -13.57
CA ILE A 144 8.19 -18.68 -14.68
C ILE A 144 8.72 -20.07 -14.30
N LEU A 145 8.99 -20.31 -13.01
CA LEU A 145 9.57 -21.55 -12.53
C LEU A 145 8.57 -22.69 -12.57
N ARG A 146 9.05 -23.88 -12.91
CA ARG A 146 8.32 -25.13 -12.61
C ARG A 146 8.14 -25.30 -11.10
N SER A 147 7.08 -25.98 -10.69
CA SER A 147 6.71 -26.12 -9.27
C SER A 147 7.84 -26.67 -8.39
N THR A 148 8.61 -27.66 -8.87
CA THR A 148 9.73 -28.24 -8.10
C THR A 148 10.84 -27.23 -7.84
N LYS A 149 11.18 -26.40 -8.84
CA LYS A 149 12.20 -25.35 -8.69
C LYS A 149 11.71 -24.17 -7.87
N LYS A 150 10.42 -23.84 -7.95
CA LYS A 150 9.79 -22.84 -7.07
C LYS A 150 9.89 -23.26 -5.60
N LEU A 151 9.56 -24.53 -5.30
CA LEU A 151 9.69 -25.10 -3.96
C LEU A 151 11.14 -25.09 -3.48
N GLU A 152 12.07 -25.61 -4.29
CA GLU A 152 13.51 -25.64 -3.98
C GLU A 152 14.06 -24.26 -3.62
N LEU A 153 13.71 -23.24 -4.40
CA LEU A 153 14.12 -21.85 -4.17
C LEU A 153 13.58 -21.31 -2.84
N LEU A 154 12.27 -21.43 -2.60
CA LEU A 154 11.64 -20.90 -1.39
C LEU A 154 12.13 -21.63 -0.12
N SER A 155 12.29 -22.95 -0.18
CA SER A 155 12.84 -23.73 0.93
C SER A 155 14.30 -23.39 1.20
N SER A 156 15.11 -23.12 0.17
CA SER A 156 16.50 -22.65 0.36
C SER A 156 16.54 -21.29 1.06
N ILE A 157 15.67 -20.35 0.67
CA ILE A 157 15.59 -19.03 1.31
C ILE A 157 15.20 -19.17 2.78
N LEU A 158 14.19 -19.97 3.10
CA LEU A 158 13.73 -20.17 4.47
C LEU A 158 14.84 -20.74 5.37
N ARG A 159 15.60 -21.71 4.87
CA ARG A 159 16.77 -22.27 5.55
C ARG A 159 17.88 -21.22 5.75
N LYS A 160 18.26 -20.49 4.70
CA LYS A 160 19.29 -19.44 4.77
C LYS A 160 18.90 -18.31 5.72
N LEU A 161 17.62 -17.99 5.80
CA LEU A 161 17.13 -17.01 6.76
C LEU A 161 17.27 -17.52 8.20
N LYS A 162 16.99 -18.80 8.45
CA LYS A 162 17.21 -19.42 9.75
C LYS A 162 18.70 -19.36 10.14
N ASP A 163 19.59 -19.73 9.22
CA ASP A 163 21.04 -19.67 9.41
C ASP A 163 21.49 -18.23 9.69
N LEU A 164 21.00 -17.25 8.92
CA LEU A 164 21.29 -15.82 9.11
C LEU A 164 20.85 -15.32 10.49
N LEU A 165 19.67 -15.70 10.96
CA LEU A 165 19.19 -15.32 12.30
C LEU A 165 20.06 -15.92 13.40
N GLU A 166 20.54 -17.15 13.23
CA GLU A 166 21.43 -17.80 14.17
C GLU A 166 22.82 -17.15 14.20
N GLU A 167 23.38 -16.81 13.03
CA GLU A 167 24.62 -16.04 12.91
C GLU A 167 24.51 -14.67 13.60
N LEU A 168 23.40 -13.95 13.42
CA LEU A 168 23.15 -12.66 14.08
C LEU A 168 23.04 -12.79 15.60
N ARG A 169 22.44 -13.88 16.09
CA ARG A 169 22.38 -14.19 17.55
C ARG A 169 23.76 -14.48 18.11
N LEU A 170 24.55 -15.34 17.46
CA LEU A 170 25.91 -15.66 17.87
C LEU A 170 26.84 -14.44 17.82
N GLY A 171 26.63 -13.56 16.85
CA GLY A 171 27.34 -12.29 16.71
C GLY A 171 26.91 -11.19 17.70
N GLN A 172 25.90 -11.42 18.54
CA GLN A 172 25.39 -10.47 19.55
C GLN A 172 25.06 -9.08 18.97
N VAL A 173 24.46 -9.05 17.79
CA VAL A 173 24.10 -7.79 17.10
C VAL A 173 23.08 -7.01 17.92
N GLN A 174 23.28 -5.70 18.08
CA GLN A 174 22.33 -4.83 18.78
C GLN A 174 21.22 -4.32 17.84
N LEU A 175 20.07 -3.94 18.40
CA LEU A 175 18.94 -3.42 17.62
C LEU A 175 19.28 -2.19 16.75
N THR A 176 20.10 -1.27 17.27
CA THR A 176 20.57 -0.10 16.52
C THR A 176 21.39 -0.50 15.29
N GLN A 177 22.29 -1.47 15.47
CA GLN A 177 23.10 -2.02 14.38
C GLN A 177 22.26 -2.81 13.37
N LEU A 178 21.19 -3.49 13.83
CA LEU A 178 20.28 -4.21 12.94
C LEU A 178 19.62 -3.25 11.93
N SER A 179 19.13 -2.09 12.40
CA SER A 179 18.50 -1.09 11.52
C SER A 179 19.44 -0.59 10.43
N GLU A 180 20.71 -0.36 10.76
CA GLU A 180 21.72 0.10 9.80
C GLU A 180 22.13 -1.00 8.82
N LYS A 181 22.21 -2.25 9.29
CA LYS A 181 22.66 -3.40 8.49
C LYS A 181 21.55 -4.05 7.67
N MET A 182 20.27 -3.76 7.93
CA MET A 182 19.16 -4.43 7.27
C MET A 182 19.25 -4.48 5.72
N PRO A 183 19.56 -3.37 5.02
CA PRO A 183 19.72 -3.42 3.57
C PRO A 183 20.83 -4.39 3.11
N ALA A 184 21.94 -4.43 3.84
CA ALA A 184 23.05 -5.34 3.56
C ALA A 184 22.65 -6.80 3.86
N LEU A 185 21.96 -7.07 4.98
CA LEU A 185 21.49 -8.42 5.33
C LEU A 185 20.56 -9.02 4.28
N LEU A 186 19.62 -8.23 3.74
CA LEU A 186 18.74 -8.70 2.66
C LEU A 186 19.51 -8.94 1.37
N ARG A 187 20.51 -8.11 1.06
CA ARG A 187 21.38 -8.29 -0.11
C ARG A 187 22.23 -9.55 0.03
N ASP A 188 22.79 -9.78 1.20
CA ASP A 188 23.59 -10.97 1.51
C ASP A 188 22.73 -12.23 1.40
N LEU A 189 21.54 -12.24 2.00
CA LEU A 189 20.56 -13.33 1.88
C LEU A 189 20.21 -13.60 0.40
N TRP A 190 19.96 -12.56 -0.38
CA TRP A 190 19.68 -12.69 -1.82
C TRP A 190 20.87 -13.27 -2.58
N SER A 191 22.08 -12.76 -2.37
CA SER A 191 23.30 -13.22 -3.05
C SER A 191 23.64 -14.67 -2.69
N ALA A 192 23.52 -15.04 -1.42
CA ALA A 192 23.73 -16.39 -0.92
C ALA A 192 22.69 -17.37 -1.49
N THR A 193 21.46 -16.89 -1.72
CA THR A 193 20.41 -17.66 -2.41
C THR A 193 20.74 -17.87 -3.88
N ILE A 194 21.19 -16.82 -4.61
CA ILE A 194 21.63 -16.95 -6.01
C ILE A 194 22.74 -18.01 -6.14
N ILE A 195 23.77 -17.93 -5.30
CA ILE A 195 24.92 -18.84 -5.34
C ILE A 195 24.48 -20.31 -5.10
N ASP A 196 23.58 -20.52 -4.14
CA ASP A 196 23.08 -21.86 -3.77
C ASP A 196 22.14 -22.43 -4.86
N PHE A 197 21.19 -21.62 -5.33
CA PHE A 197 20.14 -22.07 -6.23
C PHE A 197 20.64 -22.36 -7.65
N PHE A 198 21.50 -21.50 -8.20
CA PHE A 198 22.08 -21.73 -9.53
C PHE A 198 23.31 -22.63 -9.48
N GLY A 199 24.05 -22.60 -8.37
CA GLY A 199 25.32 -23.27 -8.19
C GLY A 199 26.50 -22.36 -8.51
N LYS A 200 27.45 -22.25 -7.58
CA LYS A 200 28.61 -21.35 -7.65
C LYS A 200 29.39 -21.40 -8.96
N TYR A 201 29.55 -22.59 -9.54
CA TYR A 201 30.33 -22.83 -10.77
C TYR A 201 29.45 -23.13 -11.98
N TYR A 202 28.17 -22.75 -11.93
CA TYR A 202 27.27 -22.99 -13.05
C TYR A 202 27.67 -22.14 -14.24
N THR A 203 28.02 -22.81 -15.33
CA THR A 203 28.45 -22.23 -16.59
C THR A 203 27.48 -22.60 -17.69
N LEU A 204 27.19 -21.65 -18.56
CA LEU A 204 26.51 -21.91 -19.82
C LEU A 204 27.56 -22.10 -20.91
N PRO A 205 27.37 -23.05 -21.85
CA PRO A 205 28.28 -23.20 -22.98
C PRO A 205 28.34 -21.88 -23.74
N ALA A 206 29.54 -21.47 -24.16
CA ALA A 206 29.68 -20.31 -25.01
C ALA A 206 28.80 -20.50 -26.26
N PRO A 207 28.05 -19.47 -26.70
CA PRO A 207 27.26 -19.60 -27.91
C PRO A 207 28.22 -19.92 -29.06
N GLU A 208 28.20 -21.17 -29.53
CA GLU A 208 28.76 -21.49 -30.84
C GLU A 208 28.09 -20.54 -31.81
N THR A 209 28.90 -19.83 -32.59
CA THR A 209 28.50 -18.89 -33.65
C THR A 209 27.53 -19.54 -34.64
N GLN A 210 26.26 -19.64 -34.26
CA GLN A 210 25.15 -20.03 -35.12
C GLN A 210 24.17 -18.87 -35.15
N PHE A 211 24.47 -17.98 -36.10
CA PHE A 211 23.54 -17.16 -36.87
C PHE A 211 22.08 -17.16 -36.39
N PHE A 212 21.76 -16.28 -35.45
CA PHE A 212 20.45 -15.65 -35.40
C PHE A 212 20.66 -14.15 -35.22
N GLU A 213 20.73 -13.44 -36.36
CA GLU A 213 20.41 -12.02 -36.43
C GLU A 213 18.94 -11.85 -36.03
N SER A 214 18.68 -11.80 -34.72
CA SER A 214 17.46 -11.23 -34.22
C SER A 214 17.69 -9.73 -34.07
N SER A 215 16.85 -8.93 -34.73
CA SER A 215 16.89 -7.47 -34.79
C SER A 215 16.56 -6.79 -33.44
N GLN A 216 16.97 -7.37 -32.31
CA GLN A 216 16.77 -6.82 -30.99
C GLN A 216 18.04 -6.12 -30.50
N PRO A 217 18.05 -4.79 -30.37
CA PRO A 217 19.24 -4.01 -30.03
C PRO A 217 19.67 -4.09 -28.55
N ASN A 218 19.08 -4.97 -27.73
CA ASN A 218 19.24 -4.97 -26.27
C ASN A 218 19.86 -6.25 -25.69
N LEU A 219 20.51 -7.10 -26.50
CA LEU A 219 21.38 -8.12 -25.95
C LEU A 219 22.68 -7.46 -25.45
N LYS A 220 22.70 -7.06 -24.15
CA LYS A 220 23.91 -6.63 -23.41
C LYS A 220 25.10 -7.60 -23.54
N TRP A 221 24.87 -8.82 -24.02
CA TRP A 221 25.84 -9.86 -24.32
C TRP A 221 27.03 -9.43 -25.16
N ARG A 222 26.90 -8.37 -26.00
CA ARG A 222 28.02 -7.88 -26.82
C ARG A 222 28.93 -6.88 -26.11
N GLU A 223 28.42 -6.13 -25.12
CA GLU A 223 29.19 -5.09 -24.43
C GLU A 223 29.87 -5.61 -23.15
N SER A 224 29.38 -6.69 -22.56
CA SER A 224 29.98 -7.30 -21.36
C SER A 224 31.22 -8.17 -21.63
N GLN A 225 31.63 -8.36 -22.89
CA GLN A 225 32.84 -9.12 -23.23
C GLN A 225 34.14 -8.51 -22.66
N GLY A 226 34.12 -7.28 -22.17
CA GLY A 226 35.28 -6.64 -21.54
C GLY A 226 35.52 -7.02 -20.07
N LYS A 227 34.57 -7.70 -19.40
CA LYS A 227 34.63 -7.88 -17.92
C LYS A 227 34.20 -9.24 -17.39
N ILE A 228 33.82 -10.16 -18.26
CA ILE A 228 33.44 -11.53 -17.87
C ILE A 228 34.70 -12.38 -17.82
N SER A 229 34.98 -12.98 -16.67
CA SER A 229 35.96 -14.06 -16.57
C SER A 229 35.47 -15.24 -17.41
N VAL A 230 35.93 -15.33 -18.65
CA VAL A 230 35.77 -16.53 -19.50
C VAL A 230 36.72 -17.59 -18.93
N ALA A 231 36.32 -18.25 -17.86
CA ALA A 231 37.04 -19.38 -17.28
C ALA A 231 36.78 -20.62 -18.15
N GLY A 232 37.39 -20.67 -19.34
CA GLY A 232 37.32 -21.81 -20.27
C GLY A 232 35.95 -22.00 -20.93
N ASN A 233 35.85 -21.81 -22.24
CA ASN A 233 34.74 -22.16 -23.16
C ASN A 233 33.26 -21.90 -22.72
N GLY A 234 32.99 -21.21 -21.62
CA GLY A 234 31.64 -20.98 -21.08
C GLY A 234 31.52 -19.71 -20.25
N LEU A 235 30.28 -19.27 -20.06
CA LEU A 235 29.90 -18.07 -19.30
C LEU A 235 29.45 -18.47 -17.89
N GLU A 236 30.13 -17.97 -16.85
CA GLU A 236 29.68 -18.13 -15.47
C GLU A 236 28.40 -17.32 -15.22
N VAL A 237 27.33 -18.01 -14.82
CA VAL A 237 26.00 -17.39 -14.66
C VAL A 237 25.94 -16.49 -13.42
N VAL A 238 26.43 -16.99 -12.28
CA VAL A 238 26.29 -16.32 -10.98
C VAL A 238 26.90 -14.91 -10.95
N PRO A 239 28.14 -14.68 -11.42
CA PRO A 239 28.71 -13.33 -11.43
C PRO A 239 27.85 -12.33 -12.20
N VAL A 240 27.31 -12.72 -13.35
CA VAL A 240 26.43 -11.86 -14.17
C VAL A 240 25.14 -11.52 -13.42
N LEU A 241 24.52 -12.49 -12.75
CA LEU A 241 23.31 -12.24 -11.96
C LEU A 241 23.57 -11.27 -10.79
N LEU A 242 24.76 -11.34 -10.18
CA LEU A 242 25.14 -10.49 -9.06
C LEU A 242 25.41 -9.04 -9.48
N GLU A 243 25.63 -8.75 -10.78
CA GLU A 243 25.77 -7.36 -11.28
C GLU A 243 24.48 -6.55 -11.12
N ASP A 244 23.31 -7.20 -11.13
CA ASP A 244 21.99 -6.54 -11.00
C ASP A 244 21.61 -6.23 -9.53
N ALA A 245 22.54 -6.42 -8.60
CA ALA A 245 22.26 -6.32 -7.16
C ALA A 245 21.69 -4.96 -6.73
N ASP A 246 22.15 -3.84 -7.30
CA ASP A 246 21.62 -2.51 -6.98
C ASP A 246 20.17 -2.34 -7.47
N ALA A 247 19.86 -2.83 -8.66
CA ALA A 247 18.51 -2.77 -9.22
C ALA A 247 17.54 -3.63 -8.40
N VAL A 248 17.94 -4.85 -8.02
CA VAL A 248 17.14 -5.74 -7.17
C VAL A 248 16.94 -5.14 -5.78
N ALA A 249 17.97 -4.53 -5.20
CA ALA A 249 17.86 -3.87 -3.90
C ALA A 249 16.85 -2.71 -3.94
N ALA A 250 16.92 -1.86 -4.95
CA ALA A 250 16.04 -0.70 -5.09
C ALA A 250 14.58 -1.10 -5.40
N GLU A 251 14.37 -2.08 -6.28
CA GLU A 251 13.04 -2.38 -6.80
C GLU A 251 12.28 -3.45 -6.03
N ILE A 252 12.97 -4.33 -5.31
CA ILE A 252 12.38 -5.50 -4.65
C ILE A 252 12.74 -5.53 -3.16
N LEU A 253 14.02 -5.68 -2.80
CA LEU A 253 14.41 -5.97 -1.41
C LEU A 253 14.15 -4.79 -0.47
N GLY A 254 14.46 -3.57 -0.90
CA GLY A 254 14.24 -2.35 -0.12
C GLY A 254 12.76 -1.98 0.04
N LYS A 255 11.87 -2.63 -0.74
CA LYS A 255 10.41 -2.45 -0.65
C LYS A 255 9.73 -3.54 0.17
N ILE A 256 10.47 -4.49 0.74
CA ILE A 256 9.88 -5.51 1.63
C ILE A 256 9.37 -4.81 2.89
N PRO A 257 8.06 -4.79 3.14
CA PRO A 257 7.48 -4.03 4.24
C PRO A 257 7.78 -4.68 5.59
N ILE A 258 8.03 -3.86 6.62
CA ILE A 258 8.09 -4.29 8.03
C ILE A 258 9.19 -5.36 8.26
N ALA A 259 10.21 -5.40 7.39
CA ALA A 259 11.32 -6.37 7.50
C ALA A 259 12.12 -6.16 8.79
N LEU A 260 12.42 -4.91 9.14
CA LEU A 260 13.15 -4.59 10.37
C LEU A 260 12.41 -5.08 11.62
N ASP A 261 11.10 -4.83 11.72
CA ASP A 261 10.29 -5.25 12.87
C ASP A 261 10.17 -6.77 12.95
N LEU A 262 10.08 -7.47 11.82
CA LEU A 262 10.12 -8.93 11.79
C LEU A 262 11.44 -9.46 12.35
N PHE A 263 12.59 -8.96 11.88
CA PHE A 263 13.89 -9.39 12.39
C PHE A 263 14.06 -9.04 13.86
N ALA A 264 13.63 -7.85 14.28
CA ALA A 264 13.68 -7.43 15.66
C ALA A 264 12.81 -8.31 16.58
N HIS A 265 11.63 -8.72 16.11
CA HIS A 265 10.76 -9.66 16.79
C HIS A 265 11.40 -11.05 16.95
N LEU A 266 12.04 -11.57 15.89
CA LEU A 266 12.66 -12.89 15.86
C LEU A 266 13.99 -12.97 16.63
N LEU A 267 14.76 -11.88 16.66
CA LEU A 267 16.09 -11.85 17.29
C LEU A 267 16.05 -11.41 18.75
N PHE A 268 15.21 -10.41 19.06
CA PHE A 268 15.23 -9.71 20.34
C PHE A 268 13.92 -9.84 21.12
N GLU A 269 12.96 -10.62 20.63
CA GLU A 269 11.66 -10.81 21.27
C GLU A 269 10.91 -9.48 21.49
N ILE A 270 11.14 -8.49 20.62
CA ILE A 270 10.42 -7.21 20.66
C ILE A 270 8.97 -7.46 20.23
N PRO A 271 7.97 -6.98 20.99
CA PRO A 271 6.56 -7.12 20.62
C PRO A 271 6.26 -6.61 19.20
N LEU A 272 5.50 -7.39 18.44
CA LEU A 272 5.14 -7.06 17.06
C LEU A 272 3.86 -6.23 17.06
N THR A 273 3.83 -5.14 16.29
CA THR A 273 2.63 -4.31 16.18
C THR A 273 1.65 -4.93 15.17
N VAL A 274 0.46 -5.30 15.63
CA VAL A 274 -0.63 -5.82 14.82
C VAL A 274 -1.82 -4.88 14.95
N ASP A 275 -2.18 -4.21 13.87
CA ASP A 275 -3.33 -3.29 13.82
C ASP A 275 -3.29 -2.22 14.94
N ASN A 276 -2.10 -1.63 15.15
CA ASN A 276 -1.76 -0.69 16.24
C ASN A 276 -1.76 -1.26 17.67
N ILE A 277 -1.85 -2.58 17.83
CA ILE A 277 -1.75 -3.25 19.13
C ILE A 277 -0.38 -3.92 19.24
N SER A 278 0.30 -3.68 20.36
CA SER A 278 1.58 -4.34 20.66
C SER A 278 1.33 -5.77 21.15
N CYS A 279 1.76 -6.77 20.38
CA CYS A 279 1.53 -8.18 20.66
C CYS A 279 2.83 -8.86 21.10
N LEU A 280 2.78 -9.57 22.24
CA LEU A 280 3.93 -10.27 22.79
C LEU A 280 4.40 -11.42 21.87
N PRO A 281 5.71 -11.73 21.85
CA PRO A 281 6.25 -12.92 21.20
C PRO A 281 5.51 -14.20 21.57
N GLY A 282 5.29 -15.07 20.58
CA GLY A 282 4.54 -16.32 20.75
C GLY A 282 3.02 -16.17 20.96
N SER A 283 2.49 -14.95 21.09
CA SER A 283 1.04 -14.75 21.14
C SER A 283 0.40 -15.07 19.78
N PRO A 284 -0.84 -15.61 19.72
CA PRO A 284 -1.51 -15.93 18.46
C PRO A 284 -1.53 -14.80 17.41
N PRO A 285 -1.87 -13.53 17.74
CA PRO A 285 -1.85 -12.46 16.74
C PRO A 285 -0.44 -12.11 16.25
N ALA A 286 0.57 -12.14 17.13
CA ALA A 286 1.97 -11.92 16.74
C ALA A 286 2.46 -13.04 15.82
N MET A 287 2.17 -14.30 16.16
CA MET A 287 2.51 -15.47 15.37
C MET A 287 1.93 -15.39 13.95
N GLN A 288 0.63 -15.09 13.83
CA GLN A 288 -0.03 -14.97 12.54
C GLN A 288 0.57 -13.84 11.69
N ARG A 289 0.87 -12.69 12.30
CA ARG A 289 1.50 -11.56 11.59
C ARG A 289 2.93 -11.89 11.18
N ALA A 290 3.73 -12.47 12.07
CA ALA A 290 5.11 -12.86 11.81
C ALA A 290 5.18 -13.90 10.67
N GLU A 291 4.24 -14.84 10.64
CA GLU A 291 4.13 -15.85 9.59
C GLU A 291 3.89 -15.20 8.23
N ALA A 292 2.89 -14.30 8.14
CA ALA A 292 2.60 -13.58 6.91
C ALA A 292 3.78 -12.71 6.42
N LEU A 293 4.52 -12.08 7.34
CA LEU A 293 5.71 -11.29 7.01
C LEU A 293 6.87 -12.18 6.52
N LEU A 294 7.06 -13.34 7.16
CA LEU A 294 8.07 -14.33 6.78
C LEU A 294 7.80 -14.94 5.41
N GLU A 295 6.56 -15.35 5.15
CA GLU A 295 6.10 -15.83 3.84
C GLU A 295 6.33 -14.77 2.75
N ASN A 296 5.94 -13.53 3.02
CA ASN A 296 6.14 -12.42 2.08
C ASN A 296 7.62 -12.16 1.81
N LEU A 297 8.47 -12.16 2.84
CA LEU A 297 9.91 -11.97 2.70
C LEU A 297 10.52 -13.07 1.82
N ALA A 298 10.16 -14.34 2.06
CA ALA A 298 10.65 -15.45 1.25
C ALA A 298 10.24 -15.32 -0.23
N ILE A 299 8.98 -14.97 -0.50
CA ILE A 299 8.46 -14.78 -1.87
C ILE A 299 9.13 -13.59 -2.57
N GLN A 300 9.37 -12.49 -1.85
CA GLN A 300 10.02 -11.31 -2.42
C GLN A 300 11.50 -11.54 -2.70
N VAL A 301 12.23 -12.20 -1.78
CA VAL A 301 13.62 -12.61 -2.02
C VAL A 301 13.71 -13.56 -3.22
N ALA A 302 12.80 -14.54 -3.32
CA ALA A 302 12.74 -15.44 -4.46
C ALA A 302 12.48 -14.70 -5.79
N SER A 303 11.60 -13.70 -5.74
CA SER A 303 11.33 -12.84 -6.90
C SER A 303 12.57 -12.02 -7.28
N GLY A 304 13.32 -11.53 -6.29
CA GLY A 304 14.62 -10.88 -6.47
C GLY A 304 15.70 -11.79 -7.05
N VAL A 305 15.71 -13.08 -6.71
CA VAL A 305 16.64 -14.07 -7.29
C VAL A 305 16.34 -14.30 -8.78
N MET A 306 15.06 -14.32 -9.15
CA MET A 306 14.63 -14.59 -10.51
C MET A 306 14.73 -13.38 -11.44
N GLN A 307 14.67 -12.16 -10.91
CA GLN A 307 14.68 -10.94 -11.73
C GLN A 307 15.96 -10.79 -12.60
N PRO A 308 17.19 -10.97 -12.07
CA PRO A 308 18.39 -10.92 -12.90
C PRO A 308 18.45 -12.05 -13.93
N LEU A 309 17.92 -13.24 -13.60
CA LEU A 309 17.86 -14.35 -14.55
C LEU A 309 16.97 -13.98 -15.75
N LEU A 310 15.83 -13.35 -15.49
CA LEU A 310 14.90 -12.88 -16.52
C LEU A 310 15.47 -11.72 -17.35
N ASN A 311 16.37 -10.91 -16.81
CA ASN A 311 17.00 -9.82 -17.54
C ASN A 311 18.11 -10.33 -18.46
N ASN A 312 18.93 -11.23 -17.95
CA ASN A 312 20.16 -11.63 -18.61
C ASN A 312 20.00 -12.91 -19.42
N PHE A 313 19.24 -13.91 -18.93
CA PHE A 313 19.26 -15.28 -19.45
C PHE A 313 17.89 -15.84 -19.87
N ALA A 314 16.85 -15.01 -19.98
CA ALA A 314 15.47 -15.46 -20.23
C ALA A 314 15.29 -16.36 -21.46
N TYR A 315 16.12 -16.21 -22.49
CA TYR A 315 15.96 -16.94 -23.75
C TYR A 315 16.94 -18.10 -23.93
N VAL A 316 17.84 -18.34 -22.97
CA VAL A 316 18.82 -19.43 -23.05
C VAL A 316 18.12 -20.77 -22.89
N GLU A 317 18.30 -21.67 -23.85
CA GLU A 317 17.54 -22.92 -23.92
C GLU A 317 17.81 -23.85 -22.74
N GLU A 318 19.07 -23.93 -22.29
CA GLU A 318 19.44 -24.70 -21.09
C GLU A 318 18.74 -24.18 -19.83
N ILE A 319 18.60 -22.85 -19.69
CA ILE A 319 17.87 -22.22 -18.59
C ILE A 319 16.38 -22.57 -18.65
N LYS A 320 15.77 -22.47 -19.83
CA LYS A 320 14.35 -22.83 -20.00
C LYS A 320 14.10 -24.29 -19.62
N GLN A 321 14.93 -25.20 -20.14
CA GLN A 321 14.79 -26.63 -19.90
C GLN A 321 15.03 -27.02 -18.44
N ARG A 322 15.90 -26.29 -17.73
CA ARG A 322 16.23 -26.59 -16.32
C ARG A 322 15.27 -25.95 -15.33
N PHE A 323 14.85 -24.71 -15.56
CA PHE A 323 14.14 -23.90 -14.57
C PHE A 323 12.67 -23.65 -14.90
N TYR A 324 12.33 -23.46 -16.18
CA TYR A 324 11.02 -22.90 -16.53
C TYR A 324 9.93 -23.97 -16.58
N ASP A 325 8.70 -23.54 -16.36
CA ASP A 325 7.51 -24.34 -16.61
C ASP A 325 7.36 -24.61 -18.11
N SER A 326 6.94 -25.83 -18.45
CA SER A 326 6.63 -26.24 -19.83
C SER A 326 5.70 -25.28 -20.59
N LYS A 327 4.76 -24.63 -19.89
CA LYS A 327 3.80 -23.66 -20.43
C LYS A 327 4.42 -22.29 -20.77
N LEU A 328 5.68 -22.06 -20.39
CA LEU A 328 6.38 -20.79 -20.57
C LEU A 328 7.73 -20.98 -21.28
N ILE A 329 7.85 -22.01 -22.12
CA ILE A 329 9.09 -22.30 -22.85
C ILE A 329 9.20 -21.45 -24.13
N SER A 330 8.08 -21.13 -24.79
CA SER A 330 8.17 -20.42 -26.06
C SER A 330 8.67 -18.98 -25.86
N THR A 331 9.50 -18.50 -26.78
CA THR A 331 10.01 -17.11 -26.77
C THR A 331 8.88 -16.10 -26.61
N ARG A 332 7.73 -16.35 -27.26
CA ARG A 332 6.56 -15.47 -27.20
C ARG A 332 5.88 -15.46 -25.83
N GLU A 333 5.83 -16.59 -25.14
CA GLU A 333 5.29 -16.66 -23.77
C GLU A 333 6.22 -15.95 -22.78
N ILE A 334 7.53 -16.16 -22.92
CA ILE A 334 8.55 -15.49 -22.09
C ILE A 334 8.49 -13.97 -22.28
N GLU A 335 8.38 -13.47 -23.52
CA GLU A 335 8.18 -12.04 -23.78
C GLU A 335 6.90 -11.50 -23.16
N ARG A 336 5.76 -12.22 -23.31
CA ARG A 336 4.50 -11.83 -22.68
C ARG A 336 4.62 -11.76 -21.17
N PHE A 337 5.27 -12.74 -20.56
CA PHE A 337 5.53 -12.78 -19.13
C PHE A 337 6.38 -11.59 -18.66
N ARG A 338 7.52 -11.32 -19.32
CA ARG A 338 8.40 -10.17 -19.01
C ARG A 338 7.69 -8.82 -19.20
N ASN A 339 6.83 -8.72 -20.22
CA ASN A 339 6.02 -7.52 -20.44
C ASN A 339 4.99 -7.32 -19.32
N ASN A 340 4.34 -8.38 -18.86
CA ASN A 340 3.42 -8.33 -17.73
C ASN A 340 4.14 -7.91 -16.44
N LEU A 341 5.34 -8.42 -16.17
CA LEU A 341 6.18 -7.98 -15.05
C LEU A 341 6.56 -6.50 -15.17
N SER A 342 6.99 -6.06 -16.37
CA SER A 342 7.31 -4.65 -16.61
C SER A 342 6.11 -3.74 -16.37
N TRP A 343 4.91 -4.19 -16.74
CA TRP A 343 3.66 -3.49 -16.44
C TRP A 343 3.34 -3.46 -14.95
N LYS A 344 3.56 -4.56 -14.21
CA LYS A 344 3.44 -4.59 -12.75
C LYS A 344 4.27 -3.49 -12.10
N TYR A 345 5.58 -3.41 -12.37
CA TYR A 345 6.45 -2.40 -11.75
C TYR A 345 5.98 -0.97 -12.00
N ARG A 346 5.57 -0.67 -13.24
CA ARG A 346 5.03 0.66 -13.61
C ARG A 346 3.72 0.94 -12.89
N TRP A 347 2.80 -0.02 -12.90
CA TRP A 347 1.49 0.11 -12.28
C TRP A 347 1.60 0.28 -10.77
N ASP A 348 2.51 -0.46 -10.14
CA ASP A 348 2.78 -0.35 -8.72
C ASP A 348 3.32 1.04 -8.37
N SER A 349 4.33 1.53 -9.10
CA SER A 349 4.94 2.85 -8.86
C SER A 349 3.97 4.03 -9.06
N TYR A 350 3.09 3.96 -10.06
CA TYR A 350 2.19 5.08 -10.39
C TYR A 350 0.83 5.04 -9.68
N PHE A 351 0.34 3.86 -9.30
CA PHE A 351 -1.05 3.71 -8.83
C PHE A 351 -1.19 2.88 -7.56
N VAL A 352 -0.63 1.67 -7.51
CA VAL A 352 -0.90 0.76 -6.38
C VAL A 352 -0.22 1.25 -5.12
N GLU A 353 1.06 1.64 -5.21
CA GLU A 353 1.86 2.04 -4.05
C GLU A 353 1.39 3.38 -3.46
N PRO A 354 1.19 4.47 -4.23
CA PRO A 354 0.69 5.73 -3.67
C PRO A 354 -0.69 5.57 -3.03
N LYS A 355 -1.56 4.75 -3.63
CA LYS A 355 -2.88 4.42 -3.06
C LYS A 355 -2.74 3.61 -1.78
N ALA A 356 -1.79 2.66 -1.70
CA ALA A 356 -1.54 1.88 -0.51
C ALA A 356 -0.97 2.73 0.64
N ILE A 357 -0.08 3.68 0.33
CA ILE A 357 0.44 4.68 1.27
C ILE A 357 -0.71 5.55 1.81
N PHE A 358 -1.55 6.10 0.92
CA PHE A 358 -2.72 6.91 1.30
C PHE A 358 -3.70 6.14 2.20
N GLU A 359 -3.99 4.87 1.87
CA GLU A 359 -4.89 4.02 2.65
C GLU A 359 -4.20 3.36 3.88
N SER A 360 -2.95 3.72 4.19
CA SER A 360 -2.18 3.16 5.32
C SER A 360 -2.16 1.62 5.35
N ARG A 361 -1.89 1.03 4.18
CA ARG A 361 -1.82 -0.43 4.03
C ARG A 361 -0.52 -0.88 3.37
N PHE A 362 -0.10 -2.08 3.75
CA PHE A 362 0.85 -2.88 2.99
C PHE A 362 0.16 -4.09 2.39
N TRP A 363 0.69 -4.52 1.26
CA TRP A 363 0.29 -5.78 0.65
C TRP A 363 1.33 -6.84 0.94
N LEU A 364 0.89 -8.00 1.42
CA LEU A 364 1.74 -9.15 1.65
C LEU A 364 1.32 -10.31 0.74
N TYR A 365 2.32 -11.04 0.27
CA TYR A 365 2.12 -12.36 -0.32
C TYR A 365 2.16 -13.43 0.77
N VAL A 366 1.13 -14.28 0.82
CA VAL A 366 1.00 -15.33 1.81
C VAL A 366 0.73 -16.68 1.15
N LEU A 367 1.15 -17.76 1.81
CA LEU A 367 0.95 -19.13 1.37
C LEU A 367 -0.42 -19.61 1.87
N GLY A 368 -1.37 -19.76 0.95
CA GLY A 368 -2.68 -20.37 1.24
C GLY A 368 -2.74 -21.82 0.80
N GLU A 369 -3.80 -22.52 1.19
CA GLU A 369 -3.98 -23.95 0.88
C GLU A 369 -3.98 -24.28 -0.62
N ARG A 370 -4.43 -23.33 -1.45
CA ARG A 370 -4.58 -23.48 -2.90
C ARG A 370 -3.49 -22.79 -3.72
N GLY A 371 -2.57 -22.07 -3.08
CA GLY A 371 -1.67 -21.18 -3.79
C GLY A 371 -1.28 -19.93 -3.02
N ILE A 372 -0.41 -19.14 -3.64
CA ILE A 372 0.02 -17.83 -3.14
C ILE A 372 -1.16 -16.86 -3.26
N GLN A 373 -1.50 -16.22 -2.16
CA GLN A 373 -2.56 -15.23 -2.06
C GLN A 373 -1.98 -13.87 -1.67
N ARG A 374 -2.78 -12.82 -1.84
CA ARG A 374 -2.43 -11.46 -1.44
C ARG A 374 -3.36 -11.02 -0.32
N ILE A 375 -2.79 -10.55 0.78
CA ILE A 375 -3.55 -9.94 1.88
C ILE A 375 -3.11 -8.49 2.08
N SER A 376 -4.00 -7.66 2.60
CA SER A 376 -3.68 -6.31 3.04
C SER A 376 -3.54 -6.26 4.55
N ILE A 377 -2.55 -5.53 5.04
CA ILE A 377 -2.32 -5.31 6.46
C ILE A 377 -2.30 -3.81 6.72
N TYR A 378 -2.84 -3.38 7.85
CA TYR A 378 -2.79 -1.98 8.25
C TYR A 378 -1.46 -1.66 8.93
N ALA A 379 -0.85 -0.53 8.57
CA ALA A 379 0.26 0.06 9.29
C ALA A 379 0.30 1.58 9.03
N PRO A 380 0.69 2.42 10.01
CA PRO A 380 0.82 3.85 9.78
C PRO A 380 1.93 4.16 8.74
N ARG A 381 1.58 4.90 7.68
CA ARG A 381 2.51 5.25 6.57
C ARG A 381 2.67 6.77 6.38
N ASN A 382 2.54 7.54 7.46
CA ASN A 382 2.54 9.01 7.41
C ASN A 382 3.86 9.61 6.87
N GLN A 383 5.00 8.99 7.19
CA GLN A 383 6.30 9.46 6.71
C GLN A 383 6.43 9.28 5.20
N GLU A 384 5.99 8.13 4.69
CA GLU A 384 5.99 7.82 3.26
C GLU A 384 4.99 8.71 2.50
N LEU A 385 3.82 8.95 3.07
CA LEU A 385 2.81 9.85 2.53
C LEU A 385 3.36 11.28 2.36
N ALA A 386 4.12 11.77 3.34
CA ALA A 386 4.76 13.09 3.30
C ALA A 386 5.90 13.18 2.26
N GLN A 387 6.46 12.06 1.83
CA GLN A 387 7.53 11.98 0.82
C GLN A 387 7.01 11.84 -0.61
N LEU A 388 5.71 11.59 -0.79
CA LEU A 388 5.11 11.50 -2.12
C LEU A 388 5.23 12.84 -2.87
N SER A 389 5.59 12.76 -4.14
CA SER A 389 5.76 13.94 -4.99
C SER A 389 5.25 13.68 -6.42
N GLY A 390 5.14 14.75 -7.22
CA GLY A 390 4.72 14.68 -8.61
C GLY A 390 3.35 14.01 -8.80
N TRP A 391 3.30 13.03 -9.71
CA TRP A 391 2.06 12.30 -10.01
C TRP A 391 1.52 11.50 -8.82
N GLN A 392 2.39 10.95 -7.96
CA GLN A 392 1.96 10.13 -6.84
C GLN A 392 1.16 10.97 -5.81
N LEU A 393 1.63 12.19 -5.54
CA LEU A 393 0.90 13.15 -4.71
C LEU A 393 -0.39 13.62 -5.39
N ALA A 394 -0.37 13.87 -6.70
CA ALA A 394 -1.58 14.24 -7.42
C ALA A 394 -2.67 13.16 -7.32
N LEU A 395 -2.28 11.88 -7.39
CA LEU A 395 -3.20 10.76 -7.21
C LEU A 395 -3.81 10.74 -5.81
N THR A 396 -3.03 10.95 -4.74
CA THR A 396 -3.57 10.97 -3.38
C THR A 396 -4.53 12.14 -3.16
N LEU A 397 -4.23 13.32 -3.70
CA LEU A 397 -5.14 14.48 -3.67
C LEU A 397 -6.45 14.20 -4.42
N VAL A 398 -6.41 13.48 -5.54
CA VAL A 398 -7.63 13.06 -6.26
C VAL A 398 -8.46 12.08 -5.44
N LEU A 399 -7.81 11.13 -4.75
CA LEU A 399 -8.50 10.19 -3.85
C LEU A 399 -9.14 10.93 -2.67
N GLU A 400 -8.42 11.86 -2.05
CA GLU A 400 -8.94 12.70 -0.98
C GLU A 400 -10.11 13.59 -1.44
N ALA A 401 -9.98 14.24 -2.60
CA ALA A 401 -11.04 15.06 -3.19
C ALA A 401 -12.28 14.21 -3.51
N ARG A 402 -12.09 13.00 -4.04
CA ARG A 402 -13.18 12.04 -4.26
C ARG A 402 -13.92 11.76 -2.96
N ASP A 403 -13.20 11.46 -1.88
CA ASP A 403 -13.82 11.10 -0.60
C ASP A 403 -14.52 12.30 0.05
N ALA A 404 -14.02 13.53 -0.16
CA ALA A 404 -14.67 14.77 0.28
C ALA A 404 -15.93 15.11 -0.55
N ILE A 405 -15.95 14.78 -1.85
CA ILE A 405 -17.05 15.10 -2.76
C ILE A 405 -18.15 14.02 -2.76
N ALA A 406 -17.78 12.75 -2.54
CA ALA A 406 -18.69 11.61 -2.65
C ALA A 406 -20.00 11.75 -1.85
N PRO A 407 -20.01 12.26 -0.60
CA PRO A 407 -21.25 12.47 0.15
C PRO A 407 -22.22 13.44 -0.54
N ARG A 408 -21.69 14.53 -1.13
CA ARG A 408 -22.50 15.57 -1.79
C ARG A 408 -23.13 15.06 -3.08
N VAL A 409 -22.36 14.35 -3.90
CA VAL A 409 -22.87 13.74 -5.13
C VAL A 409 -23.94 12.70 -4.81
N ARG A 410 -23.72 11.87 -3.78
CA ARG A 410 -24.70 10.87 -3.34
C ARG A 410 -26.02 11.53 -2.92
N ALA A 411 -25.97 12.66 -2.22
CA ALA A 411 -27.16 13.40 -1.80
C ALA A 411 -27.97 13.97 -2.99
N ILE A 412 -27.30 14.48 -4.03
CA ILE A 412 -27.97 14.98 -5.24
C ILE A 412 -28.64 13.83 -5.99
N ILE A 413 -27.95 12.70 -6.15
CA ILE A 413 -28.51 11.51 -6.81
C ILE A 413 -29.70 10.96 -6.03
N SER A 414 -29.62 10.90 -4.69
CA SER A 414 -30.75 10.43 -3.88
C SER A 414 -31.95 11.35 -3.99
N LEU A 415 -31.76 12.67 -4.04
CA LEU A 415 -32.83 13.65 -4.23
C LEU A 415 -33.53 13.46 -5.59
N LEU A 416 -32.75 13.30 -6.67
CA LEU A 416 -33.27 13.03 -8.00
C LEU A 416 -34.02 11.69 -8.04
N GLY A 417 -33.48 10.65 -7.40
CA GLY A 417 -34.13 9.35 -7.28
C GLY A 417 -35.48 9.42 -6.56
N THR A 418 -35.54 10.14 -5.43
CA THR A 418 -36.81 10.40 -4.73
C THR A 418 -37.79 11.17 -5.60
N GLY A 419 -37.32 12.17 -6.35
CA GLY A 419 -38.13 12.93 -7.30
C GLY A 419 -38.73 12.05 -8.41
N VAL A 420 -37.92 11.19 -9.01
CA VAL A 420 -38.36 10.24 -10.04
C VAL A 420 -39.39 9.26 -9.48
N VAL A 421 -39.14 8.67 -8.32
CA VAL A 421 -40.09 7.76 -7.64
C VAL A 421 -41.39 8.47 -7.31
N TYR A 422 -41.34 9.72 -6.83
CA TYR A 422 -42.53 10.52 -6.56
C TYR A 422 -43.35 10.77 -7.84
N VAL A 423 -42.72 11.17 -8.94
CA VAL A 423 -43.41 11.40 -10.22
C VAL A 423 -44.08 10.12 -10.71
N LEU A 424 -43.38 8.98 -10.67
CA LEU A 424 -43.93 7.68 -11.10
C LEU A 424 -45.10 7.23 -10.22
N THR A 425 -44.95 7.26 -8.90
CA THR A 425 -45.94 6.68 -7.97
C THR A 425 -47.11 7.61 -7.70
N GLN A 426 -46.84 8.90 -7.46
CA GLN A 426 -47.87 9.86 -7.04
C GLN A 426 -48.49 10.58 -8.22
N VAL A 427 -47.70 11.08 -9.16
CA VAL A 427 -48.23 11.88 -10.27
C VAL A 427 -48.84 10.97 -11.33
N ILE A 428 -48.06 10.02 -11.86
CA ILE A 428 -48.52 9.10 -12.90
C ILE A 428 -49.49 8.07 -12.31
N GLY A 429 -49.12 7.43 -11.19
CA GLY A 429 -49.96 6.42 -10.54
C GLY A 429 -51.34 6.93 -10.12
N ARG A 430 -51.44 8.12 -9.49
CA ARG A 430 -52.75 8.71 -9.16
C ARG A 430 -53.47 9.23 -10.41
N GLY A 431 -52.74 9.76 -11.40
CA GLY A 431 -53.32 10.19 -12.68
C GLY A 431 -54.07 9.05 -13.38
N ILE A 432 -53.42 7.89 -13.52
CA ILE A 432 -54.05 6.67 -14.07
C ILE A 432 -55.24 6.22 -13.21
N GLY A 433 -55.08 6.24 -11.88
CA GLY A 433 -56.15 5.86 -10.95
C GLY A 433 -57.40 6.75 -11.04
N LEU A 434 -57.24 8.05 -11.26
CA LEU A 434 -58.35 8.99 -11.45
C LEU A 434 -59.04 8.79 -12.80
N ILE A 435 -58.28 8.57 -13.87
CA ILE A 435 -58.85 8.25 -15.20
C ILE A 435 -59.64 6.95 -15.12
N GLY A 436 -59.09 5.91 -14.48
CA GLY A 436 -59.80 4.64 -14.26
C GLY A 436 -61.11 4.81 -13.48
N ARG A 437 -61.12 5.61 -12.40
CA ARG A 437 -62.35 5.93 -11.67
C ARG A 437 -63.37 6.71 -12.52
N GLY A 438 -62.91 7.67 -13.31
CA GLY A 438 -63.77 8.46 -14.20
C GLY A 438 -64.45 7.61 -15.26
N VAL A 439 -63.73 6.64 -15.86
CA VAL A 439 -64.29 5.68 -16.83
C VAL A 439 -65.33 4.78 -16.18
N ILE A 440 -65.05 4.25 -14.98
CA ILE A 440 -66.01 3.40 -14.24
C ILE A 440 -67.29 4.18 -13.87
N GLN A 441 -67.17 5.43 -13.42
CA GLN A 441 -68.32 6.28 -13.13
C GLN A 441 -69.11 6.66 -14.39
N GLY A 442 -68.43 6.90 -15.52
CA GLY A 442 -69.07 7.18 -16.80
C GLY A 442 -69.88 6.00 -17.34
N ILE A 443 -69.35 4.77 -17.22
CA ILE A 443 -70.06 3.55 -17.62
C ILE A 443 -71.27 3.29 -16.70
N GLY A 444 -71.12 3.54 -15.39
CA GLY A 444 -72.20 3.38 -14.41
C GLY A 444 -73.40 4.31 -14.62
N ASN A 445 -73.19 5.52 -15.14
CA ASN A 445 -74.27 6.45 -15.46
C ASN A 445 -74.95 6.20 -16.82
N SER A 446 -74.36 5.39 -17.70
CA SER A 446 -74.96 5.00 -18.99
C SER A 446 -75.86 3.76 -18.93
N LEU A 447 -76.00 3.16 -17.74
CA LEU A 447 -76.81 1.96 -17.47
C LEU A 447 -78.05 2.24 -16.60
N GLN A 448 -78.37 3.51 -16.35
CA GLN A 448 -79.68 3.99 -15.90
C GLN A 448 -80.37 4.70 -17.06
#